data_AF-A0A6J7KM29-F1
#
_entry.id   AF-A0A6J7KM29-F1
#
_cell.length_a   1.000
_cell.length_b   1.000
_cell.length_c   1.000
_cell.angle_alpha   90.00
_cell.angle_beta   90.00
_cell.angle_gamma   90.00
#
_symmetry.space_group_name_H-M   'P 1'
#
loop_
_entity.id
_entity.type
_entity.pdbx_description
1 polymer ?
#
loop_
_entity_poly.entity_id
_entity_poly.type
_entity_poly.pdbx_seq_one_letter_code
_entity_poly.pdbx_strand_id
1 'polypeptide(L)'
;MESLGRFAQDGGPVVGICNGFQILCESGLLPGALQKNAGLKFLCKSVTLRVETTATPLTNQARVGELLEIPINHFEGNYTCSAETLAALRDEDRVVVRYLENPNGSIDSIAGICNEARNVVGLMPHPERAIESVLGSSDGAVMLQSIVASAVSGSTATSAAGRS
;
A
#
# COMPACT_ATOMS: atom_id res chain seq x y z
N MET A 1 8.41 -15.83 8.51
CA MET A 1 8.77 -14.74 7.57
C MET A 1 9.66 -15.20 6.42
N GLU A 2 10.55 -16.19 6.60
CA GLU A 2 11.48 -16.63 5.52
C GLU A 2 10.80 -17.00 4.20
N SER A 3 9.66 -17.69 4.24
CA SER A 3 8.90 -18.05 3.04
C SER A 3 8.29 -16.84 2.30
N LEU A 4 7.81 -15.84 3.05
CA LEU A 4 7.29 -14.59 2.48
C LEU A 4 8.41 -13.74 1.90
N GLY A 5 9.54 -13.66 2.62
CA GLY A 5 10.74 -12.97 2.14
C GLY A 5 11.25 -13.58 0.84
N ARG A 6 11.33 -14.91 0.75
CA ARG A 6 11.73 -15.61 -0.49
C ARG A 6 10.75 -15.33 -1.63
N PHE A 7 9.45 -15.44 -1.40
CA PHE A 7 8.45 -15.12 -2.43
C PHE A 7 8.54 -13.67 -2.94
N ALA A 8 8.78 -12.72 -2.04
CA ALA A 8 8.99 -11.31 -2.41
C ALA A 8 10.31 -11.11 -3.19
N GLN A 9 11.38 -11.80 -2.80
CA GLN A 9 12.67 -11.78 -3.53
C GLN A 9 12.53 -12.40 -4.93
N ASP A 10 11.71 -13.43 -5.07
CA ASP A 10 11.39 -14.07 -6.35
C ASP A 10 10.45 -13.22 -7.24
N GLY A 11 10.12 -11.98 -6.82
CA GLY A 11 9.29 -11.04 -7.58
C GLY A 11 7.78 -11.22 -7.38
N GLY A 12 7.37 -12.08 -6.46
CA GLY A 12 5.95 -12.30 -6.15
C GLY A 12 5.27 -11.05 -5.57
N PRO A 13 4.00 -10.76 -5.94
CA PRO A 13 3.29 -9.59 -5.42
C PRO A 13 2.84 -9.80 -3.97
N VAL A 14 3.20 -8.88 -3.09
CA VAL A 14 2.82 -8.89 -1.67
C VAL A 14 2.14 -7.57 -1.32
N VAL A 15 0.95 -7.62 -0.73
CA VAL A 15 0.23 -6.44 -0.26
C VAL A 15 -0.10 -6.59 1.22
N GLY A 16 0.40 -5.67 2.04
CA GLY A 16 0.10 -5.58 3.47
C GLY A 16 -0.85 -4.42 3.77
N ILE A 17 -2.06 -4.73 4.24
CA ILE A 17 -3.11 -3.75 4.56
C ILE A 17 -3.20 -3.54 6.08
N CYS A 18 -3.30 -2.29 6.53
CA CYS A 18 -3.33 -1.87 7.93
C CYS A 18 -2.19 -2.52 8.74
N ASN A 19 -2.50 -3.50 9.59
CA ASN A 19 -1.49 -4.22 10.37
C ASN A 19 -0.48 -4.98 9.49
N GLY A 20 -0.90 -5.38 8.28
CA GLY A 20 0.02 -5.95 7.30
C GLY A 20 1.14 -4.99 6.90
N PHE A 21 0.86 -3.69 6.82
CA PHE A 21 1.90 -2.68 6.54
C PHE A 21 2.88 -2.57 7.72
N GLN A 22 2.39 -2.62 8.96
CA GLN A 22 3.24 -2.63 10.16
C GLN A 22 4.21 -3.81 10.12
N ILE A 23 3.69 -5.02 9.86
CA ILE A 23 4.48 -6.24 9.77
C ILE A 23 5.53 -6.15 8.65
N LEU A 24 5.17 -5.59 7.49
CA LEU A 24 6.12 -5.42 6.39
C LEU A 24 7.27 -4.48 6.76
N CYS A 25 6.99 -3.38 7.47
CA CYS A 25 8.03 -2.49 7.99
C CYS A 25 8.90 -3.18 9.06
N GLU A 26 8.30 -3.84 10.04
CA GLU A 26 9.01 -4.55 11.12
C GLU A 26 9.89 -5.70 10.59
N SER A 27 9.47 -6.32 9.49
CA SER A 27 10.23 -7.38 8.82
C SER A 27 11.39 -6.88 7.95
N GLY A 28 11.52 -5.57 7.74
CA GLY A 28 12.50 -4.97 6.84
C GLY A 28 12.17 -5.12 5.35
N LEU A 29 10.99 -5.64 4.99
CA LEU A 29 10.53 -5.71 3.60
C LEU A 29 10.09 -4.35 3.06
N LEU A 30 9.70 -3.44 3.94
CA LEU A 30 9.44 -2.03 3.63
C LEU A 30 10.23 -1.14 4.59
N PRO A 31 10.67 0.05 4.15
CA PRO A 31 11.37 0.98 5.01
C PRO A 31 10.41 1.80 5.89
N GLY A 32 10.92 2.30 7.01
CA GLY A 32 10.18 3.16 7.94
C GLY A 32 9.44 2.38 9.02
N ALA A 33 8.57 3.07 9.75
CA ALA A 33 7.82 2.51 10.87
C ALA A 33 6.49 3.23 11.06
N LEU A 34 5.52 2.53 11.65
CA LEU A 34 4.19 3.04 11.93
C LEU A 34 4.04 3.25 13.42
N GLN A 35 3.66 4.46 13.81
CA GLN A 35 3.53 4.87 15.20
C GLN A 35 2.08 5.19 15.54
N LYS A 36 1.83 5.44 16.82
CA LYS A 36 0.56 5.99 17.30
C LYS A 36 0.24 7.30 16.56
N ASN A 37 -1.03 7.49 16.24
CA ASN A 37 -1.52 8.70 15.59
C ASN A 37 -1.10 9.94 16.41
N ALA A 38 -0.73 11.05 15.74
CA ALA A 38 -0.21 12.26 16.41
C ALA A 38 -1.14 12.87 17.47
N GLY A 39 -2.45 12.56 17.42
CA GLY A 39 -3.43 12.95 18.44
C GLY A 39 -3.75 11.90 19.50
N LEU A 40 -3.08 10.74 19.50
CA LEU A 40 -3.37 9.58 20.36
C LEU A 40 -4.85 9.17 20.37
N LYS A 41 -5.53 9.36 19.23
CA LYS A 41 -6.94 9.01 19.04
C LYS A 41 -7.06 7.86 18.06
N PHE A 42 -8.02 6.98 18.35
CA PHE A 42 -8.48 6.00 17.40
C PHE A 42 -9.20 6.70 16.25
N LEU A 43 -8.89 6.32 15.01
CA LEU A 43 -9.50 6.88 13.80
C LEU A 43 -10.34 5.82 13.12
N CYS A 44 -11.63 6.08 12.99
CA CYS A 44 -12.58 5.30 12.20
C CYS A 44 -13.42 6.27 11.38
N LYS A 45 -13.00 6.50 10.13
CA LYS A 45 -13.66 7.42 9.19
C LYS A 45 -13.25 7.10 7.74
N SER A 46 -14.00 7.60 6.78
CA SER A 46 -13.55 7.65 5.39
C SER A 46 -12.50 8.74 5.20
N VAL A 47 -11.52 8.48 4.34
CA VAL A 47 -10.50 9.45 3.95
C VAL A 47 -10.28 9.41 2.45
N THR A 48 -9.98 10.57 1.88
CA THR A 48 -9.63 10.69 0.47
C THR A 48 -8.13 10.45 0.29
N LEU A 49 -7.81 9.50 -0.58
CA LEU A 49 -6.45 9.20 -1.02
C LEU A 49 -6.24 9.72 -2.43
N ARG A 50 -5.04 10.22 -2.71
CA ARG A 50 -4.57 10.49 -4.07
C ARG A 50 -3.60 9.39 -4.48
N VAL A 51 -3.82 8.80 -5.64
CA VAL A 51 -2.89 7.85 -6.26
C VAL A 51 -1.68 8.60 -6.80
N GLU A 52 -0.49 8.27 -6.32
CA GLU A 52 0.76 8.89 -6.78
C GLU A 52 1.41 8.08 -7.91
N THR A 53 1.38 6.74 -7.81
CA THR A 53 1.92 5.85 -8.84
C THR A 53 1.00 4.65 -9.08
N THR A 54 0.98 4.17 -10.32
CA THR A 54 0.21 2.99 -10.77
C THR A 54 1.10 1.80 -11.07
N ALA A 55 2.42 1.96 -10.97
CA ALA A 55 3.41 0.91 -11.23
C ALA A 55 3.57 -0.04 -10.02
N THR A 56 2.46 -0.47 -9.43
CA THR A 56 2.43 -1.41 -8.30
C THR A 56 1.29 -2.41 -8.44
N PRO A 57 1.36 -3.57 -7.77
CA PRO A 57 0.26 -4.52 -7.73
C PRO A 57 -1.07 -3.99 -7.18
N LEU A 58 -1.02 -2.90 -6.40
CA LEU A 58 -2.19 -2.32 -5.73
C LEU A 58 -2.92 -1.28 -6.58
N THR A 59 -2.23 -0.62 -7.52
CA THR A 59 -2.75 0.57 -8.21
C THR A 59 -2.67 0.50 -9.74
N ASN A 60 -2.36 -0.66 -10.32
CA ASN A 60 -2.20 -0.80 -11.77
C ASN A 60 -3.49 -0.61 -12.60
N GLN A 61 -4.68 -0.70 -12.00
CA GLN A 61 -5.95 -0.35 -12.64
C GLN A 61 -6.41 1.08 -12.35
N ALA A 62 -5.70 1.82 -11.49
CA ALA A 62 -6.00 3.20 -11.16
C ALA A 62 -5.33 4.17 -12.15
N ARG A 63 -5.61 5.46 -12.00
CA ARG A 63 -4.93 6.55 -12.70
C ARG A 63 -4.09 7.38 -11.72
N VAL A 64 -2.92 7.82 -12.15
CA VAL A 64 -2.13 8.80 -11.38
C VAL A 64 -2.97 10.06 -11.18
N GLY A 65 -3.04 10.55 -9.94
CA GLY A 65 -3.85 11.69 -9.53
C GLY A 65 -5.31 11.36 -9.21
N GLU A 66 -5.75 10.11 -9.41
CA GLU A 66 -7.10 9.68 -9.05
C GLU A 66 -7.34 9.81 -7.55
N LEU A 67 -8.53 10.28 -7.19
CA LEU A 67 -8.97 10.44 -5.81
C LEU A 67 -9.89 9.27 -5.45
N LEU A 68 -9.53 8.55 -4.40
CA LEU A 68 -10.26 7.36 -3.94
C LEU A 68 -10.69 7.55 -2.48
N GLU A 69 -11.96 7.33 -2.19
CA GLU A 69 -12.47 7.39 -0.81
C GLU A 69 -12.40 6.01 -0.16
N ILE A 70 -11.49 5.85 0.81
CA ILE A 70 -11.20 4.57 1.45
C ILE A 70 -11.31 4.72 2.98
N PRO A 71 -11.96 3.78 3.70
CA PRO A 71 -12.05 3.83 5.15
C PRO A 71 -10.72 3.54 5.83
N ILE A 72 -10.50 4.19 6.97
CA ILE A 72 -9.42 3.87 7.92
C ILE A 72 -10.01 3.38 9.24
N ASN A 73 -9.29 2.49 9.92
CA ASN A 73 -9.71 1.94 11.22
C ASN A 73 -8.49 1.56 12.09
N HIS A 74 -7.76 2.56 12.61
CA HIS A 74 -6.49 2.31 13.28
C HIS A 74 -6.17 3.29 14.42
N PHE A 75 -5.37 2.81 15.38
CA PHE A 75 -4.71 3.63 16.41
C PHE A 75 -3.25 3.96 16.06
N GLU A 76 -2.63 3.12 15.23
CA GLU A 76 -1.18 3.11 14.94
C GLU A 76 -0.93 3.15 13.43
N GLY A 77 -1.34 4.23 12.78
CA GLY A 77 -1.19 4.39 11.32
C GLY A 77 -0.33 5.57 10.90
N ASN A 78 0.37 6.21 11.84
CA ASN A 78 1.26 7.33 11.55
C ASN A 78 2.57 6.80 10.93
N TYR A 79 2.72 6.90 9.61
CA TYR A 79 3.95 6.51 8.92
C TYR A 79 5.07 7.52 9.18
N THR A 80 6.24 7.00 9.55
CA THR A 80 7.45 7.78 9.87
C THR A 80 8.69 7.11 9.26
N CYS A 81 9.66 7.92 8.87
CA CYS A 81 10.96 7.45 8.36
C CYS A 81 12.03 8.55 8.53
N SER A 82 13.29 8.22 8.26
CA SER A 82 14.37 9.21 8.23
C SER A 82 14.23 10.14 7.03
N ALA A 83 14.88 11.31 7.07
CA ALA A 83 14.89 12.24 5.95
C ALA A 83 15.50 11.63 4.67
N GLU A 84 16.52 10.79 4.83
CA GLU A 84 17.18 10.05 3.75
C GLU A 84 16.21 9.06 3.10
N THR A 85 15.49 8.28 3.91
CA THR A 85 14.46 7.36 3.41
C THR A 85 13.33 8.11 2.70
N LEU A 86 12.87 9.25 3.25
CA LEU A 86 11.85 10.05 2.60
C LEU A 86 12.30 10.59 1.24
N ALA A 87 13.56 11.03 1.13
CA ALA A 87 14.12 11.47 -0.14
C ALA A 87 14.16 10.32 -1.16
N ALA A 88 14.69 9.16 -0.77
CA ALA A 88 14.72 7.98 -1.63
C ALA A 88 13.31 7.55 -2.10
N LEU A 89 12.32 7.53 -1.19
CA LEU A 89 10.94 7.18 -1.54
C LEU A 89 10.32 8.14 -2.58
N ARG A 90 10.70 9.42 -2.54
CA ARG A 90 10.22 10.43 -3.50
C ARG A 90 10.97 10.32 -4.83
N ASP A 91 12.29 10.25 -4.79
CA ASP A 91 13.15 10.21 -5.97
C ASP A 91 12.94 8.94 -6.80
N GLU A 92 12.64 7.82 -6.14
CA GLU A 92 12.39 6.52 -6.77
C GLU A 92 10.92 6.26 -7.11
N ASP A 93 10.02 7.23 -6.90
CA ASP A 93 8.56 7.07 -7.13
C ASP A 93 7.97 5.84 -6.40
N ARG A 94 8.24 5.75 -5.09
CA ARG A 94 7.84 4.62 -4.22
C ARG A 94 6.75 4.98 -3.21
N VAL A 95 6.26 6.21 -3.25
CA VAL A 95 5.04 6.58 -2.53
C VAL A 95 3.86 6.20 -3.41
N VAL A 96 3.00 5.30 -2.93
CA VAL A 96 1.91 4.71 -3.74
C VAL A 96 0.65 5.57 -3.66
N VAL A 97 0.30 5.97 -2.45
CA VAL A 97 -0.87 6.81 -2.17
C VAL A 97 -0.57 7.78 -1.03
N ARG A 98 -1.17 8.98 -1.13
CA ARG A 98 -1.14 9.99 -0.09
C ARG A 98 -2.54 10.31 0.41
N TYR A 99 -2.67 10.63 1.68
CA TYR A 99 -3.85 11.30 2.20
C TYR A 99 -3.93 12.70 1.60
N LEU A 100 -5.10 13.07 1.08
CA LEU A 100 -5.37 14.45 0.69
C LEU A 100 -5.41 15.34 1.94
N GLU A 101 -6.06 14.85 2.99
CA GLU A 101 -6.04 15.45 4.33
C GLU A 101 -5.47 14.44 5.33
N ASN A 102 -4.28 14.73 5.85
CA ASN A 102 -3.54 13.82 6.71
C ASN A 102 -4.24 13.61 8.06
N PRO A 103 -4.81 12.41 8.31
CA PRO A 103 -5.66 12.20 9.48
C PRO A 103 -4.87 11.78 10.72
N ASN A 104 -3.65 11.26 10.53
CA ASN A 104 -2.91 10.52 11.56
C ASN A 104 -1.51 11.09 11.85
N GLY A 105 -1.06 12.07 11.08
CA GLY A 105 0.22 12.75 11.24
C GLY A 105 1.37 12.13 10.44
N SER A 106 1.08 11.22 9.50
CA SER A 106 2.09 10.56 8.67
C SER A 106 2.99 11.57 7.97
N ILE A 107 4.29 11.31 7.94
CA ILE A 107 5.22 12.17 7.22
C ILE A 107 4.81 12.28 5.74
N ASP A 108 4.83 13.49 5.21
CA ASP A 108 4.49 13.77 3.80
C ASP A 108 3.08 13.28 3.40
N SER A 109 2.17 13.12 4.36
CA SER A 109 0.82 12.56 4.15
C SER A 109 0.82 11.16 3.51
N ILE A 110 1.88 10.38 3.70
CA ILE A 110 2.00 9.04 3.11
C ILE A 110 0.95 8.09 3.73
N ALA A 111 0.18 7.43 2.88
CA ALA A 111 -0.79 6.40 3.28
C ALA A 111 -0.35 4.97 2.87
N GLY A 112 0.58 4.88 1.92
CA GLY A 112 1.15 3.61 1.45
C GLY A 112 2.40 3.81 0.59
N ILE A 113 3.28 2.82 0.62
CA ILE A 113 4.58 2.80 -0.08
C ILE A 113 4.85 1.43 -0.70
N CYS A 114 5.85 1.34 -1.57
CA CYS A 114 6.36 0.07 -2.08
C CYS A 114 7.87 -0.11 -1.87
N ASN A 115 8.34 -1.35 -2.01
CA ASN A 115 9.77 -1.68 -2.04
C ASN A 115 10.43 -1.25 -3.37
N GLU A 116 11.74 -1.36 -3.46
CA GLU A 116 12.53 -0.99 -4.66
C GLU A 116 12.09 -1.76 -5.92
N ALA A 117 11.81 -3.06 -5.76
CA ALA A 117 11.31 -3.91 -6.84
C ALA A 117 9.81 -3.69 -7.15
N ARG A 118 9.13 -2.80 -6.41
CA ARG A 118 7.72 -2.41 -6.56
C ARG A 118 6.68 -3.54 -6.44
N ASN A 119 7.10 -4.74 -6.05
CA ASN A 119 6.23 -5.91 -5.89
C ASN A 119 5.68 -6.07 -4.47
N VAL A 120 6.28 -5.40 -3.47
CA VAL A 120 5.78 -5.37 -2.09
C VAL A 120 5.17 -3.99 -1.82
N VAL A 121 3.91 -3.95 -1.40
CA VAL A 121 3.17 -2.72 -1.13
C VAL A 121 2.57 -2.74 0.27
N GLY A 122 2.76 -1.66 1.01
CA GLY A 122 2.10 -1.40 2.29
C GLY A 122 1.03 -0.34 2.12
N LEU A 123 -0.14 -0.54 2.72
CA LEU A 123 -1.27 0.38 2.69
C LEU A 123 -1.93 0.45 4.06
N MET A 124 -2.17 1.65 4.58
CA MET A 124 -2.86 1.82 5.87
C MET A 124 -4.40 1.84 5.79
N PRO A 125 -5.02 2.51 4.81
CA PRO A 125 -6.46 2.42 4.57
C PRO A 125 -6.91 1.00 4.18
N HIS A 126 -8.20 0.71 4.37
CA HIS A 126 -8.84 -0.59 4.16
C HIS A 126 -9.67 -0.61 2.85
N PRO A 127 -9.06 -0.79 1.67
CA PRO A 127 -9.78 -0.84 0.40
C PRO A 127 -10.76 -2.01 0.32
N GLU A 128 -10.49 -3.11 1.04
CA GLU A 128 -11.36 -4.28 1.12
C GLU A 128 -12.71 -3.97 1.79
N ARG A 129 -12.79 -2.87 2.56
CA ARG A 129 -14.02 -2.40 3.21
C ARG A 129 -14.79 -1.40 2.34
N ALA A 130 -14.26 -1.02 1.17
CA ALA A 130 -14.86 -0.09 0.20
C ALA A 130 -15.12 -0.76 -1.16
N ILE A 131 -15.76 -1.93 -1.14
CA ILE A 131 -16.03 -2.74 -2.34
C ILE A 131 -17.51 -2.76 -2.76
N GLU A 132 -18.42 -2.27 -1.91
CA GLU A 132 -19.84 -2.13 -2.22
C GLU A 132 -20.32 -0.73 -1.83
N SER A 133 -21.16 -0.12 -2.66
CA SER A 133 -21.77 1.19 -2.40
C SER A 133 -22.59 1.21 -1.10
N VAL A 134 -23.10 0.06 -0.66
CA VAL A 134 -23.81 -0.11 0.63
C VAL A 134 -22.85 -0.06 1.83
N LEU A 135 -21.56 -0.36 1.63
CA LEU A 135 -20.52 -0.39 2.67
C LEU A 135 -19.69 0.91 2.77
N GLY A 136 -19.87 1.85 1.83
CA GLY A 136 -19.35 3.22 1.95
C GLY A 136 -18.85 3.84 0.63
N SER A 137 -18.19 3.06 -0.23
CA SER A 137 -17.71 3.48 -1.56
C SER A 137 -17.42 2.25 -2.42
N SER A 138 -17.41 2.41 -3.75
CA SER A 138 -16.91 1.39 -4.70
C SER A 138 -15.44 1.59 -5.07
N ASP A 139 -14.79 2.65 -4.58
CA ASP A 139 -13.44 3.06 -5.00
C ASP A 139 -12.36 2.04 -4.59
N GLY A 140 -12.60 1.26 -3.54
CA GLY A 140 -11.72 0.16 -3.14
C GLY A 140 -11.71 -1.00 -4.14
N ALA A 141 -12.73 -1.11 -5.00
CA ALA A 141 -12.77 -2.13 -6.05
C ALA A 141 -11.62 -1.98 -7.04
N VAL A 142 -11.19 -0.75 -7.35
CA VAL A 142 -10.04 -0.49 -8.25
C VAL A 142 -8.75 -1.12 -7.70
N MET A 143 -8.53 -0.99 -6.39
CA MET A 143 -7.35 -1.57 -5.75
C MET A 143 -7.42 -3.09 -5.70
N LEU A 144 -8.60 -3.66 -5.41
CA LEU A 144 -8.77 -5.11 -5.37
C LEU A 144 -8.64 -5.75 -6.76
N GLN A 145 -9.19 -5.10 -7.79
CA GLN A 145 -9.03 -5.51 -9.19
C GLN A 145 -7.55 -5.47 -9.61
N SER A 146 -6.79 -4.47 -9.15
CA SER A 146 -5.34 -4.39 -9.40
C SER A 146 -4.57 -5.59 -8.81
N ILE A 147 -4.93 -6.01 -7.60
CA ILE A 147 -4.33 -7.18 -6.94
C ILE A 147 -4.63 -8.45 -7.74
N VAL A 148 -5.89 -8.66 -8.16
CA VAL A 148 -6.29 -9.82 -8.96
C VAL A 148 -5.57 -9.83 -10.30
N ALA A 149 -5.51 -8.71 -11.02
CA ALA A 149 -4.81 -8.58 -12.29
C ALA A 149 -3.32 -8.93 -12.18
N SER A 150 -2.67 -8.53 -11.07
CA SER A 150 -1.27 -8.82 -10.79
C SER A 150 -1.03 -10.31 -10.53
N ALA A 151 -1.92 -10.96 -9.77
CA ALA A 151 -1.82 -12.39 -9.47
C ALA A 151 -1.97 -13.26 -10.73
N VAL A 152 -2.89 -12.87 -11.64
CA VAL A 152 -3.09 -13.57 -12.92
C VAL A 152 -1.89 -13.40 -13.85
N SER A 153 -1.34 -12.18 -13.93
CA SER A 153 -0.17 -11.88 -14.77
C SER A 153 1.08 -12.62 -14.29
N GLY A 154 1.32 -12.69 -12.98
CA GLY A 154 2.42 -13.45 -12.38
C GLY A 154 2.33 -14.96 -12.63
N SER A 155 1.11 -15.53 -12.69
CA SER A 155 0.91 -16.96 -12.97
C SER A 155 1.31 -17.35 -14.40
N THR A 156 1.12 -16.45 -15.38
CA THR A 156 1.50 -16.72 -16.77
C THR A 156 3.02 -16.73 -16.99
N ALA A 157 3.77 -15.85 -16.32
CA ALA A 157 5.23 -15.77 -16.43
C ALA A 157 5.94 -17.02 -15.88
N THR A 158 5.48 -17.57 -14.75
CA THR A 158 6.07 -18.78 -14.15
C THR A 158 5.84 -20.04 -15.00
N SER A 159 4.76 -20.09 -15.80
CA SER A 159 4.47 -21.23 -16.68
C SER A 159 5.39 -21.31 -17.91
N ALA A 160 6.00 -20.19 -18.33
CA ALA A 160 6.87 -20.12 -19.49
C ALA A 160 8.34 -20.48 -19.17
N ALA A 161 8.78 -20.32 -17.92
CA ALA A 161 10.15 -20.61 -17.49
C ALA A 161 10.42 -22.10 -17.18
N GLY A 162 9.40 -22.96 -17.22
CA GLY A 162 9.51 -24.40 -16.92
C GLY A 162 9.64 -25.31 -18.15
N ARG A 163 9.90 -24.79 -19.35
CA ARG A 163 9.97 -25.57 -20.60
C ARG A 163 11.23 -25.28 -21.44
N SER A 164 12.39 -25.11 -20.81
CA SER A 164 13.69 -25.08 -21.49
C SER A 164 14.62 -26.15 -20.95
#